data_AF-I9TFE0-F1
#
_entry.id   AF-I9TFE0-F1
#
_cell.length_a   1.000
_cell.length_b   1.000
_cell.length_c   1.000
_cell.angle_alpha   90.00
_cell.angle_beta   90.00
_cell.angle_gamma   90.00
#
_symmetry.space_group_name_H-M   'P 1'
#
loop_
_entity.id
_entity.type
_entity.pdbx_description
1 polymer ?
#
loop_
_entity_poly.entity_id
_entity_poly.type
_entity_poly.pdbx_seq_one_letter_code
_entity_poly.pdbx_strand_id
1 'polypeptide(L)'
;MLKTKEYIESQNFQPDIVLIKLGTNDTKPQNWKYKDEFMADYQHLIDSYKALNSHPRIILLTPIRCFLPEGSSINAALIENLL
;
A
#
# COMPACT_ATOMS: atom_id res chain seq x y z
N MET A 1 -1.24 -10.38 9.81
CA MET A 1 -2.56 -10.01 9.24
C MET A 1 -3.00 -8.68 9.83
N LEU A 2 -3.42 -7.75 8.97
CA LEU A 2 -4.08 -6.50 9.37
C LEU A 2 -5.40 -6.83 10.08
N LYS A 3 -5.59 -6.33 11.29
CA LYS A 3 -6.76 -6.63 12.14
C LYS A 3 -7.56 -5.37 12.49
N THR A 4 -7.37 -4.29 11.75
CA THR A 4 -8.11 -3.06 12.00
C THR A 4 -9.58 -3.27 11.62
N LYS A 5 -10.46 -2.56 12.32
CA LYS A 5 -11.90 -2.61 12.07
C LYS A 5 -12.22 -2.18 10.63
N GLU A 6 -11.55 -1.13 10.17
CA GLU A 6 -11.72 -0.54 8.84
C GLU A 6 -11.34 -1.52 7.73
N TYR A 7 -10.31 -2.33 7.94
CA TYR A 7 -9.89 -3.35 6.97
C TYR A 7 -10.97 -4.43 6.83
N ILE A 8 -11.49 -4.94 7.94
CA ILE A 8 -12.58 -5.94 7.95
C ILE A 8 -13.84 -5.35 7.29
N GLU A 9 -14.22 -4.12 7.63
CA GLU A 9 -15.37 -3.44 7.03
C GLU A 9 -15.20 -3.24 5.52
N SER A 10 -13.99 -2.91 5.04
CA SER A 10 -13.71 -2.77 3.61
C SER A 10 -13.88 -4.08 2.83
N GLN A 11 -13.62 -5.23 3.45
CA GLN A 11 -13.85 -6.54 2.84
C GLN A 11 -15.33 -6.91 2.86
N ASN A 12 -16.02 -6.64 3.97
CA ASN A 12 -17.47 -6.88 4.11
C ASN A 12 -18.31 -6.04 3.14
N PHE A 13 -17.80 -4.88 2.72
CA PHE A 13 -18.45 -4.03 1.72
C PHE A 13 -18.60 -4.71 0.35
N GLN A 14 -17.79 -5.73 0.04
CA GLN A 14 -17.82 -6.44 -1.26
C GLN A 14 -17.71 -5.48 -2.47
N PRO A 15 -16.62 -4.71 -2.58
CA PRO A 15 -16.47 -3.71 -3.65
C PRO A 15 -16.36 -4.36 -5.03
N ASP A 16 -16.83 -3.65 -6.06
CA ASP A 16 -16.57 -3.97 -7.47
C ASP A 16 -15.20 -3.44 -7.95
N ILE A 17 -14.70 -2.37 -7.31
CA ILE A 17 -13.42 -1.73 -7.64
C ILE A 17 -12.65 -1.41 -6.36
N VAL A 18 -11.37 -1.78 -6.30
CA VAL A 18 -10.47 -1.44 -5.20
C VAL A 18 -9.31 -0.62 -5.75
N LEU A 19 -9.10 0.57 -5.19
CA LEU A 19 -7.95 1.42 -5.50
C LEU A 19 -6.96 1.33 -4.34
N ILE A 20 -5.73 0.87 -4.59
CA ILE A 20 -4.70 0.78 -3.54
C ILE A 20 -3.60 1.78 -3.85
N LYS A 21 -3.28 2.64 -2.88
CA LYS A 21 -2.19 3.62 -2.97
C LYS A 21 -1.29 3.53 -1.74
N LEU A 22 -0.20 2.77 -1.87
CA LEU A 22 0.82 2.58 -0.84
C LEU A 22 2.20 2.98 -1.37
N GLY A 23 3.20 3.00 -0.50
CA GLY A 23 4.58 3.22 -0.85
C GLY A 23 5.20 4.53 -0.35
N THR A 24 4.44 5.64 -0.35
CA THR A 24 4.96 6.94 0.12
C THR A 24 5.34 6.92 1.61
N ASN A 25 4.59 6.18 2.45
CA ASN A 25 4.89 6.09 3.88
C ASN A 25 5.95 5.04 4.20
N ASP A 26 6.12 4.05 3.34
CA ASP A 26 7.08 2.95 3.48
C ASP A 26 8.52 3.45 3.31
N THR A 27 8.72 4.52 2.52
CA THR A 27 10.03 5.16 2.32
C THR A 27 10.47 6.09 3.45
N LYS A 28 9.67 6.23 4.52
CA LYS A 28 10.07 6.99 5.71
C LYS A 28 11.26 6.30 6.39
N PRO A 29 12.29 7.03 6.88
CA PRO A 29 13.47 6.41 7.47
C PRO A 29 13.17 5.38 8.58
N GLN A 30 12.17 5.65 9.43
CA GLN A 30 11.75 4.75 10.49
C GLN A 30 11.02 3.49 10.00
N ASN A 31 10.46 3.50 8.79
CA ASN A 31 9.75 2.37 8.18
C ASN A 31 10.64 1.60 7.20
N TRP A 32 11.69 2.23 6.66
CA TRP A 32 12.58 1.65 5.65
C TRP A 32 13.30 0.37 6.10
N LYS A 33 13.39 0.13 7.41
CA LYS A 33 13.84 -1.16 7.96
C LYS A 33 13.01 -2.36 7.48
N TYR A 34 11.76 -2.15 7.06
CA TYR A 34 10.84 -3.18 6.56
C TYR A 34 10.74 -3.22 5.03
N LYS A 35 11.63 -2.52 4.31
CA LYS A 35 11.57 -2.41 2.83
C LYS A 35 11.52 -3.77 2.12
N ASP A 36 12.19 -4.77 2.68
CA ASP A 36 12.29 -6.10 2.07
C ASP A 36 10.99 -6.92 2.25
N GLU A 37 10.11 -6.49 3.16
CA GLU A 37 8.78 -7.09 3.42
C GLU A 37 7.69 -6.47 2.54
N PHE A 38 7.91 -5.24 2.03
CA PHE A 38 6.90 -4.44 1.34
C PHE A 38 6.21 -5.19 0.21
N MET A 39 6.96 -5.85 -0.68
CA MET A 39 6.39 -6.57 -1.83
C MET A 39 5.52 -7.76 -1.40
N ALA A 40 5.95 -8.51 -0.39
CA ALA A 40 5.21 -9.66 0.11
C ALA A 40 3.92 -9.21 0.82
N ASP A 41 4.01 -8.21 1.70
CA ASP A 41 2.85 -7.67 2.41
C ASP A 41 1.84 -7.01 1.47
N TYR A 42 2.33 -6.30 0.43
CA TYR A 42 1.47 -5.69 -0.56
C TYR A 42 0.76 -6.76 -1.41
N GLN A 43 1.44 -7.83 -1.80
CA GLN A 43 0.82 -8.96 -2.50
C GLN A 43 -0.24 -9.65 -1.63
N HIS A 44 0.02 -9.85 -0.34
CA HIS A 44 -0.96 -10.40 0.60
C HIS A 44 -2.22 -9.53 0.71
N LEU A 45 -2.07 -8.20 0.71
CA LEU A 45 -3.21 -7.27 0.68
C LEU A 45 -3.99 -7.38 -0.63
N ILE A 46 -3.32 -7.49 -1.76
CA ILE A 46 -3.97 -7.66 -3.07
C ILE A 46 -4.76 -8.97 -3.10
N ASP A 47 -4.16 -10.07 -2.65
CA ASP A 47 -4.79 -11.40 -2.67
C ASP A 47 -6.02 -11.47 -1.76
N SER A 48 -6.03 -10.74 -0.65
CA SER A 48 -7.20 -10.70 0.23
C SER A 48 -8.42 -10.02 -0.40
N TYR A 49 -8.22 -9.03 -1.27
CA TYR A 49 -9.29 -8.41 -2.05
C TYR A 49 -9.66 -9.26 -3.27
N LYS A 50 -8.68 -9.93 -3.91
CA LYS A 50 -8.98 -10.86 -5.03
C LYS A 50 -9.85 -12.04 -4.61
N ALA A 51 -9.75 -12.46 -3.34
CA ALA A 51 -10.53 -13.56 -2.78
C ALA A 51 -11.97 -13.20 -2.42
N LEU A 52 -12.40 -11.93 -2.57
CA LEU A 52 -13.78 -11.53 -2.28
C LEU A 52 -14.74 -12.07 -3.36
N ASN A 53 -15.97 -12.39 -2.94
CA ASN A 53 -17.01 -12.92 -3.84
C ASN A 53 -17.47 -11.89 -4.89
N SER A 54 -17.30 -10.60 -4.64
CA SER A 54 -17.57 -9.54 -5.62
C SER A 54 -16.59 -9.53 -6.80
N HIS A 55 -15.48 -10.27 -6.73
CA HIS A 55 -14.44 -10.30 -7.75
C HIS A 55 -13.98 -8.90 -8.22
N PRO A 56 -13.48 -8.06 -7.29
CA PRO A 56 -13.17 -6.66 -7.59
C PRO A 56 -12.12 -6.51 -8.68
N ARG A 57 -12.28 -5.46 -9.50
CA ARG A 57 -11.16 -4.92 -10.29
C ARG A 57 -10.23 -4.14 -9.36
N ILE A 58 -9.00 -4.62 -9.20
CA ILE A 58 -8.00 -3.97 -8.36
C ILE A 58 -7.09 -3.09 -9.24
N ILE A 59 -6.94 -1.82 -8.87
CA ILE A 59 -6.10 -0.85 -9.55
C ILE A 59 -5.06 -0.33 -8.56
N LEU A 60 -3.80 -0.59 -8.86
CA LEU A 60 -2.68 -0.10 -8.07
C LEU A 60 -2.31 1.30 -8.55
N LEU A 61 -2.35 2.26 -7.63
CA LEU A 61 -1.96 3.64 -7.88
C LEU A 61 -0.49 3.81 -7.50
N THR A 62 0.26 4.54 -8.31
CA THR A 62 1.64 4.90 -7.99
C THR A 62 1.69 5.75 -6.72
N PRO A 63 2.77 5.64 -5.92
CA PRO A 63 3.00 6.53 -4.80
C PRO A 63 2.90 8.01 -5.19
N ILE A 64 2.45 8.86 -4.25
CA ILE A 64 2.45 10.31 -4.50
C ILE A 64 3.90 10.80 -4.50
N ARG A 65 4.25 11.63 -5.50
CA ARG A 65 5.52 12.35 -5.52
C ARG A 65 5.68 13.19 -4.25
N CYS A 66 6.78 12.99 -3.54
CA CYS A 66 7.16 13.82 -2.41
C CYS A 66 7.91 15.06 -2.92
N PHE A 67 7.51 16.25 -2.46
CA PHE A 67 8.16 17.53 -2.78
C PHE A 67 8.94 18.11 -1.58
N LEU A 68 9.14 17.31 -0.53
CA LEU A 68 9.88 17.74 0.65
C LEU A 68 11.40 17.75 0.37
N PRO A 69 12.17 18.65 1.01
CA PRO A 69 13.63 18.68 0.87
C PRO A 69 14.29 17.36 1.25
N GLU A 70 15.48 17.09 0.71
CA GLU A 70 16.31 15.96 1.16
C GLU A 70 16.57 16.02 2.68
N GLY A 71 16.57 14.86 3.34
CA GLY A 71 16.66 14.76 4.80
C GLY A 71 15.32 14.98 5.54
N SER A 72 14.22 15.20 4.82
CA SER A 72 12.88 15.26 5.42
C SER A 72 12.37 13.87 5.85
N SER A 73 11.21 13.86 6.54
CA SER A 73 10.60 12.64 7.09
C SER A 73 10.17 11.60 6.04
N ILE A 74 10.10 11.96 4.75
CA ILE A 74 9.78 11.09 3.62
C ILE A 74 10.88 11.26 2.56
N ASN A 75 11.50 10.17 2.13
CA ASN A 75 12.55 10.21 1.12
C ASN A 75 11.95 10.15 -0.30
N ALA A 76 12.06 11.24 -1.05
CA ALA A 76 11.54 11.34 -2.42
C ALA A 76 12.25 10.38 -3.41
N ALA A 77 13.57 10.20 -3.28
CA ALA A 77 14.36 9.35 -4.18
C ALA A 77 14.05 7.85 -4.02
N LEU A 78 13.68 7.42 -2.80
CA LEU A 78 13.27 6.04 -2.55
C LEU A 78 11.89 5.73 -3.12
N ILE A 79 11.00 6.72 -3.26
CA ILE A 79 9.64 6.53 -3.79
C ILE A 79 9.69 6.12 -5.26
N GLU A 80 10.61 6.69 -6.04
CA GLU A 80 10.73 6.41 -7.47
C GLU A 80 11.22 4.99 -7.78
N ASN A 81 11.82 4.29 -6.80
CA ASN A 81 12.42 2.97 -6.97
C ASN A 81 11.70 1.86 -6.17
N LEU A 82 10.50 2.14 -5.64
CA LEU A 82 9.82 1.24 -4.70
C LEU A 82 9.03 0.11 -5.38
N LEU A 83 8.67 0.28 -6.65
CA LEU A 83 7.87 -0.66 -7.43
C LEU A 83 8.67 -1.20 -8.61
#